data_AF-A0A3M2EUH5-F1
#
_entry.id   AF-A0A3M2EUH5-F1
#
_cell.length_a   1.000
_cell.length_b   1.000
_cell.length_c   1.000
_cell.angle_alpha   90.00
_cell.angle_beta   90.00
_cell.angle_gamma   90.00
#
_symmetry.space_group_name_H-M   'P 1'
#
loop_
_entity.id
_entity.type
_entity.pdbx_description
1 polymer ?
#
loop_
_entity_poly.entity_id
_entity_poly.type
_entity_poly.pdbx_seq_one_letter_code
_entity_poly.pdbx_strand_id
1 'polypeptide(L)' 'MAASVPARPLEGRRLLLGVTGGIAAYKAALLVRLFKKAGAEVQVLMTPDATRFITPLTLGTLSER' A
#
# COMPACT_ATOMS: atom_id res chain seq x y z
N MET A 1 1.25 30.32 -15.72
CA MET A 1 2.30 29.56 -15.01
C MET A 1 1.77 28.16 -14.75
N ALA A 2 2.23 27.17 -15.51
CA ALA A 2 1.76 25.79 -15.39
C ALA A 2 2.31 25.17 -14.10
N ALA A 3 1.47 25.02 -13.08
CA ALA A 3 1.76 24.12 -11.98
C ALA A 3 1.76 22.70 -12.57
N SER A 4 2.95 22.08 -12.68
CA SER A 4 3.07 20.71 -13.14
C SER A 4 2.21 19.82 -12.23
N VAL A 5 1.19 19.19 -12.80
CA VAL A 5 0.43 18.12 -12.15
C VAL A 5 1.45 17.15 -11.56
N PRO A 6 1.39 16.81 -10.25
CA PRO A 6 2.30 15.81 -9.71
C PRO A 6 2.10 14.55 -10.53
N ALA A 7 3.17 14.04 -11.15
CA ALA A 7 3.09 12.83 -11.94
C ALA A 7 2.44 11.75 -11.06
N ARG A 8 1.30 11.21 -11.51
CA ARG A 8 0.63 10.06 -10.91
C ARG A 8 1.01 8.85 -11.75
N PRO A 9 2.24 8.31 -11.58
CA PRO A 9 2.77 7.28 -12.49
C PRO A 9 1.96 5.98 -12.47
N LEU A 10 1.12 5.78 -11.45
CA LEU A 10 0.34 4.57 -11.25
C LEU A 10 -1.17 4.81 -11.36
N GLU A 11 -1.59 5.94 -11.94
CA GLU A 11 -3.00 6.28 -12.10
C GLU A 11 -3.76 5.18 -12.85
N GLY A 12 -4.87 4.71 -12.26
CA GLY A 12 -5.71 3.65 -12.81
C GLY A 12 -5.10 2.24 -12.76
N ARG A 13 -3.92 2.07 -12.13
CA ARG A 13 -3.30 0.74 -11.97
C ARG A 13 -3.85 0.04 -10.74
N ARG A 14 -4.05 -1.28 -10.87
CA ARG A 14 -4.40 -2.18 -9.76
C ARG A 14 -3.16 -2.95 -9.33
N LEU A 15 -2.78 -2.81 -8.06
CA LEU A 15 -1.60 -3.42 -7.47
C LEU A 15 -2.03 -4.44 -6.42
N LEU A 16 -1.43 -5.63 -6.46
CA LEU A 16 -1.51 -6.61 -5.39
C LEU A 16 -0.22 -6.56 -4.57
N LEU A 17 -0.32 -6.21 -3.28
CA LEU A 17 0.79 -6.13 -2.37
C LEU A 17 0.79 -7.34 -1.42
N GLY A 18 1.72 -8.26 -1.60
CA GLY A 18 1.96 -9.37 -0.67
C GLY A 18 2.90 -8.97 0.47
N VAL A 19 2.49 -9.17 1.72
CA VAL A 19 3.27 -8.89 2.93
C VAL A 19 3.60 -10.19 3.65
N THR A 20 4.89 -10.44 3.88
CA THR A 20 5.43 -11.64 4.54
C THR A 20 6.02 -11.33 5.92
N GLY A 21 6.34 -12.37 6.70
CA GLY A 21 6.87 -12.29 8.06
C GLY A 21 8.33 -11.83 8.13
N GLY A 22 8.57 -10.53 7.92
CA GLY A 22 9.88 -9.91 8.11
C GLY A 22 9.77 -8.60 8.87
N ILE A 23 10.88 -8.14 9.46
CA ILE A 23 10.91 -6.88 10.22
C ILE A 23 10.45 -5.66 9.38
N ALA A 24 10.55 -5.73 8.05
CA ALA A 24 10.09 -4.67 7.16
C ALA A 24 8.55 -4.59 7.02
N ALA A 25 7.79 -5.57 7.50
CA ALA A 25 6.34 -5.65 7.31
C ALA A 25 5.59 -4.41 7.84
N TYR A 26 6.03 -3.80 8.94
CA TYR A 26 5.38 -2.58 9.46
C TYR A 26 5.44 -1.39 8.48
N LYS A 27 6.44 -1.34 7.59
CA LYS A 27 6.57 -0.30 6.56
C LYS A 27 5.58 -0.49 5.41
N ALA A 28 4.88 -1.62 5.32
CA ALA A 28 3.87 -1.86 4.30
C ALA A 28 2.77 -0.78 4.33
N ALA A 29 2.40 -0.27 5.52
CA ALA A 29 1.44 0.83 5.65
C ALA A 29 1.89 2.11 4.92
N LEU A 30 3.18 2.45 5.03
CA LEU A 30 3.76 3.60 4.34
C LEU A 30 3.76 3.36 2.83
N LEU A 31 4.11 2.14 2.40
CA LEU A 31 4.14 1.76 0.99
C LEU A 31 2.76 1.85 0.34
N VAL A 32 1.70 1.33 0.99
CA VAL A 32 0.31 1.46 0.52
C VAL A 32 -0.07 2.93 0.34
N ARG A 33 0.28 3.78 1.31
CA ARG A 33 -0.02 5.22 1.24
C ARG A 33 0.70 5.90 0.07
N LEU A 34 1.93 5.52 -0.23
CA LEU A 34 2.69 6.06 -1.37
C LEU A 34 2.08 5.61 -2.70
N PHE A 35 1.70 4.34 -2.83
CA PHE A 35 1.05 3.83 -4.04
C PHE A 35 -0.30 4.49 -4.30
N LYS A 36 -1.10 4.70 -3.26
CA LYS A 36 -2.36 5.46 -3.38
C LYS A 36 -2.12 6.91 -3.80
N LYS A 37 -1.13 7.58 -3.21
CA LYS A 37 -0.74 8.95 -3.63
C LYS A 37 -0.28 9.00 -5.10
N ALA A 38 0.33 7.93 -5.59
CA ALA A 38 0.74 7.78 -6.99
C ALA A 38 -0.42 7.41 -7.94
N GLY A 39 -1.65 7.28 -7.43
CA GLY A 39 -2.87 7.03 -8.21
C GLY A 39 -3.30 5.57 -8.35
N ALA A 40 -2.67 4.66 -7.61
CA ALA A 40 -2.96 3.23 -7.71
C ALA A 40 -4.09 2.77 -6.77
N GLU A 41 -4.88 1.81 -7.23
CA GLU A 41 -5.69 0.95 -6.37
C GLU A 41 -4.81 -0.17 -5.81
N VAL A 42 -4.73 -0.30 -4.48
CA VAL A 42 -3.88 -1.31 -3.83
C VAL A 42 -4.75 -2.32 -3.10
N GLN A 43 -4.51 -3.60 -3.33
CA GLN A 43 -5.09 -4.71 -2.56
C GLN A 43 -3.97 -5.42 -1.82
N VAL A 44 -4.16 -5.70 -0.53
CA VAL A 44 -3.11 -6.28 0.32
C VAL A 44 -3.44 -7.74 0.64
N LEU A 45 -2.43 -8.60 0.54
CA LEU A 45 -2.46 -9.98 1.04
C LEU A 45 -1.35 -10.15 2.07
N MET A 46 -1.62 -10.93 3.11
CA MET A 46 -0.72 -11.07 4.25
C MET A 46 -0.54 -12.53 4.61
N THR A 47 0.68 -12.93 4.90
CA THR A 47 0.95 -14.22 5.57
C THR A 47 0.57 -14.16 7.05
N PRO A 48 0.30 -15.30 7.71
CA PRO A 48 0.07 -15.33 9.15
C PRO A 48 1.20 -14.67 9.96
N ASP A 49 2.47 -14.89 9.61
CA ASP A 49 3.60 -14.25 10.32
C ASP A 49 3.67 -12.73 10.12
N ALA A 50 3.23 -12.21 8.97
CA ALA A 50 3.14 -10.76 8.76
C ALA A 50 2.17 -10.09 9.74
N THR A 51 1.11 -10.79 10.14
CA THR A 51 0.10 -10.25 11.08
C THR A 51 0.67 -9.98 12.48
N ARG A 52 1.79 -10.60 12.83
CA ARG A 52 2.52 -10.38 14.09
C ARG A 52 3.25 -9.04 14.13
N PHE A 53 3.53 -8.46 12.96
CA PHE A 53 4.23 -7.17 12.83
C PHE A 53 3.29 -6.01 12.51
N ILE A 54 2.22 -6.27 11.75
CA ILE A 54 1.24 -5.27 11.36
C ILE A 54 -0.13 -5.92 11.24
N THR A 55 -1.17 -5.29 11.77
CA THR A 55 -2.51 -5.89 11.79
C THR A 55 -3.19 -5.79 10.42
N PRO A 56 -4.02 -6.77 10.04
CA PRO A 56 -4.84 -6.70 8.82
C PRO A 56 -5.75 -5.46 8.79
N LEU A 57 -6.29 -5.05 9.94
CA LEU A 57 -7.14 -3.87 10.04
C LEU A 57 -6.42 -2.59 9.59
N THR A 58 -5.18 -2.39 10.03
CA THR A 58 -4.38 -1.23 9.63
C THR A 58 -4.21 -1.15 8.11
N LEU A 59 -3.92 -2.28 7.47
CA LEU A 59 -3.69 -2.30 6.02
C LEU A 59 -5.00 -2.21 5.24
N GLY A 60 -6.07 -2.88 5.69
CA GLY A 60 -7.41 -2.80 5.09
C GLY A 60 -7.98 -1.38 5.08
N THR A 61 -7.86 -0.64 6.20
CA THR A 61 -8.26 0.77 6.25
C THR A 61 -7.47 1.64 5.29
N LEU A 62 -6.18 1.33 5.06
CA LEU A 62 -5.35 2.08 4.12
C LEU A 62 -5.62 1.71 2.67
N SER A 63 -5.93 0.45 2.36
CA SER A 63 -6.25 -0.03 1.00
C SER A 63 -7.69 0.22 0.56
N GLU A 64 -8.60 0.55 1.48
CA GLU A 64 -10.05 0.71 1.20
C GLU A 64 -10.66 -0.55 0.57
N ARG A 65 -10.14 -1.73 0.94
CA ARG A 65 -10.49 -3.07 0.46
C ARG A 65 -10.35 -4.06 1.61
#